data_AF-A0A4D5RU54-F1
#
_entry.id   AF-A0A4D5RU54-F1
#
_cell.length_a   1.000
_cell.length_b   1.000
_cell.length_c   1.000
_cell.angle_alpha   90.00
_cell.angle_beta   90.00
_cell.angle_gamma   90.00
#
_symmetry.space_group_name_H-M   'P 1'
#
loop_
_entity.id
_entity.type
_entity.pdbx_description
1 polymer ?
#
loop_
_entity_poly.entity_id
_entity_poly.type
_entity_poly.pdbx_seq_one_letter_code
_entity_poly.pdbx_strand_id
1 'polypeptide(L)'
;MLQATLALVFLFIFLFFWVIRRTYSFWNGKGIPYLSFTDYVKLVYDNFTKPLHEVALKNYRRRGRLYGSYEGFVPTLVIGDPLLLRDIYVKDFKSFSDRIASNATGN
;
A
#
# COMPACT_ATOMS: atom_id res chain seq x y z
N MET A 1 -32.17 -16.60 16.02
CA MET A 1 -30.87 -17.04 15.45
C MET A 1 -30.58 -16.39 14.10
N LEU A 2 -31.42 -16.58 13.06
CA LEU A 2 -31.16 -16.04 11.71
C LEU A 2 -31.02 -14.50 11.63
N GLN A 3 -31.85 -13.74 12.35
CA GLN A 3 -31.76 -12.26 12.35
C GLN A 3 -30.45 -11.77 12.98
N ALA A 4 -30.03 -12.37 14.09
CA ALA A 4 -28.77 -12.03 14.75
C ALA A 4 -27.55 -12.37 13.85
N THR A 5 -27.57 -13.51 13.15
CA THR A 5 -26.51 -13.85 12.19
C THR A 5 -26.44 -12.87 11.03
N LEU A 6 -27.59 -12.45 10.48
CA LEU A 6 -27.62 -11.46 9.41
C LEU A 6 -27.09 -10.10 9.89
N ALA A 7 -27.50 -9.64 11.08
CA ALA A 7 -27.02 -8.40 11.66
C ALA A 7 -25.49 -8.40 11.87
N LEU A 8 -24.93 -9.52 12.34
CA LEU A 8 -23.47 -9.68 12.49
C LEU A 8 -22.75 -9.64 11.14
N VAL A 9 -23.30 -10.29 10.10
CA VAL A 9 -22.74 -10.26 8.74
C VAL A 9 -22.77 -8.84 8.18
N PHE A 10 -23.89 -8.11 8.31
CA PHE A 10 -23.97 -6.72 7.86
C PHE A 10 -23.00 -5.81 8.62
N LEU A 11 -22.88 -5.98 9.93
CA LEU A 11 -21.91 -5.23 10.74
C LEU A 11 -20.48 -5.50 10.27
N PHE A 12 -20.13 -6.77 10.06
CA PHE A 12 -18.81 -7.16 9.58
C PHE A 12 -18.50 -6.55 8.20
N ILE A 13 -19.44 -6.65 7.26
CA ILE A 13 -19.32 -6.05 5.93
C ILE A 13 -19.15 -4.53 6.04
N PHE A 14 -19.95 -3.85 6.86
CA PHE A 14 -19.85 -2.41 7.08
C PHE A 14 -18.48 -2.00 7.63
N LEU A 15 -18.00 -2.68 8.69
CA LEU A 15 -16.70 -2.43 9.28
C LEU A 15 -15.57 -2.68 8.27
N PHE A 16 -15.67 -3.76 7.50
CA PHE A 16 -14.72 -4.08 6.45
C PHE A 16 -14.65 -2.99 5.38
N PHE A 17 -15.80 -2.54 4.86
CA PHE A 17 -15.85 -1.44 3.91
C PHE A 17 -15.34 -0.12 4.50
N TRP A 18 -15.60 0.14 5.78
CA TRP A 18 -15.07 1.32 6.46
C TRP A 18 -13.54 1.27 6.52
N VAL A 19 -12.95 0.16 6.96
CA VAL A 19 -11.50 0.00 7.02
C VAL A 19 -10.87 0.18 5.64
N ILE A 20 -11.41 -0.48 4.60
CA ILE A 20 -10.94 -0.30 3.22
C ILE A 20 -11.02 1.18 2.82
N ARG A 21 -12.18 1.81 2.98
CA ARG A 21 -12.35 3.22 2.57
C ARG A 21 -11.36 4.12 3.28
N ARG A 22 -11.16 3.93 4.59
CA ARG A 22 -10.23 4.72 5.39
C ARG A 22 -8.80 4.55 4.90
N THR A 23 -8.33 3.32 4.75
CA THR A 23 -6.96 3.02 4.32
C THR A 23 -6.68 3.51 2.91
N TYR A 24 -7.51 3.13 1.93
CA TYR A 24 -7.26 3.43 0.52
C TYR A 24 -7.58 4.89 0.13
N SER A 25 -8.01 5.72 1.08
CA SER A 25 -8.15 7.17 0.92
C SER A 25 -6.95 7.95 1.45
N PHE A 26 -5.94 7.28 2.01
CA PHE A 26 -4.80 7.93 2.66
C PHE A 26 -4.06 8.94 1.77
N TRP A 27 -3.84 8.61 0.49
CA TRP A 27 -3.08 9.47 -0.44
C TRP A 27 -3.89 10.64 -1.01
N ASN A 28 -5.20 10.72 -0.72
CA ASN A 28 -6.07 11.78 -1.23
C ASN A 28 -5.59 13.16 -0.77
N GLY A 29 -5.49 14.10 -1.71
CA GLY A 29 -5.12 15.50 -1.40
C GLY A 29 -3.64 15.72 -1.05
N LYS A 30 -2.77 14.70 -1.11
CA LYS A 30 -1.35 14.83 -0.79
C LYS A 30 -0.46 15.31 -1.95
N GLY A 31 -1.02 15.47 -3.15
CA GLY A 31 -0.28 15.93 -4.33
C GLY A 31 0.74 14.92 -4.88
N ILE A 32 0.72 13.67 -4.41
CA ILE A 32 1.60 12.58 -4.86
C ILE A 32 0.77 11.64 -5.75
N PRO A 33 1.24 11.20 -6.94
CA PRO A 33 0.57 10.16 -7.70
C PRO A 33 0.42 8.89 -6.87
N TYR A 34 -0.72 8.19 -6.88
CA TYR A 34 -0.91 7.00 -6.05
C TYR A 34 -1.73 5.91 -6.75
N LEU A 35 -1.72 4.71 -6.18
CA LEU A 35 -2.55 3.59 -6.59
C LEU A 35 -3.96 3.75 -6.01
N SER A 36 -4.98 3.79 -6.87
CA SER A 36 -6.35 3.58 -6.42
C SER A 36 -6.51 2.16 -5.86
N PHE A 37 -7.61 1.89 -5.13
CA PHE A 37 -7.91 0.53 -4.64
C PHE A 37 -7.90 -0.51 -5.78
N THR A 38 -8.51 -0.19 -6.92
CA THR A 38 -8.57 -1.10 -8.08
C THR A 38 -7.20 -1.31 -8.73
N ASP A 39 -6.38 -0.25 -8.84
CA ASP A 39 -5.01 -0.38 -9.32
C ASP A 39 -4.14 -1.20 -8.34
N TYR A 40 -4.37 -1.09 -7.03
CA TYR A 40 -3.68 -1.88 -6.02
C TYR A 40 -4.05 -3.37 -6.10
N VAL A 41 -5.34 -3.70 -6.20
CA VAL A 41 -5.77 -5.09 -6.41
C VAL A 41 -5.14 -5.67 -7.68
N LYS A 42 -5.06 -4.89 -8.76
CA LYS A 42 -4.38 -5.29 -9.98
C LYS A 42 -2.87 -5.47 -9.78
N LEU A 43 -2.21 -4.59 -9.02
CA LEU A 43 -0.80 -4.73 -8.67
C LEU A 43 -0.55 -6.05 -7.94
N VAL A 44 -1.37 -6.37 -6.95
CA VAL A 44 -1.27 -7.63 -6.19
C VAL A 44 -1.42 -8.82 -7.13
N TYR A 45 -2.44 -8.83 -7.99
CA TYR A 45 -2.61 -9.87 -9.00
C TYR A 45 -1.42 -9.99 -9.96
N ASP A 46 -0.94 -8.87 -10.50
CA ASP A 46 0.22 -8.83 -11.40
C ASP A 46 1.48 -9.37 -10.67
N ASN A 47 1.70 -9.04 -9.40
CA ASN A 47 2.82 -9.54 -8.60
C ASN A 47 2.77 -11.06 -8.36
N PHE A 48 1.58 -11.66 -8.29
CA PHE A 48 1.42 -13.12 -8.16
C PHE A 48 1.51 -13.87 -9.49
N THR A 49 1.34 -13.18 -10.63
CA THR A 49 1.22 -13.82 -11.95
C THR A 49 2.37 -13.49 -12.90
N LYS A 50 3.19 -12.47 -12.59
CA LYS A 50 4.26 -11.97 -13.46
C LYS A 50 5.56 -11.75 -12.67
N PRO A 51 6.72 -11.70 -13.35
CA PRO A 51 7.97 -11.37 -12.70
C PRO A 51 7.93 -9.99 -12.01
N LEU A 52 8.31 -9.94 -10.73
CA LEU A 52 8.23 -8.73 -9.90
C LEU A 52 8.94 -7.52 -10.51
N HIS A 53 10.09 -7.73 -11.15
CA HIS A 53 10.87 -6.65 -11.77
C HIS A 53 10.15 -6.00 -12.95
N GLU A 54 9.39 -6.78 -13.75
CA GLU A 54 8.59 -6.24 -14.85
C GLU A 54 7.41 -5.42 -14.32
N VAL A 55 6.76 -5.92 -13.27
CA VAL A 55 5.66 -5.21 -12.61
C VAL A 55 6.17 -3.90 -12.01
N ALA A 56 7.31 -3.93 -11.32
CA ALA A 56 7.94 -2.73 -10.76
C ALA A 56 8.29 -1.71 -11.86
N LEU A 57 8.93 -2.15 -12.95
CA LEU A 57 9.32 -1.28 -14.06
C LEU A 57 8.10 -0.68 -14.76
N LYS A 58 7.04 -1.46 -14.97
CA LYS A 58 5.77 -0.99 -15.54
C LYS A 58 5.13 0.09 -14.67
N ASN A 59 5.09 -0.11 -13.35
CA ASN A 59 4.52 0.88 -12.44
C ASN A 59 5.39 2.15 -12.35
N TYR A 60 6.72 2.00 -12.33
CA TYR A 60 7.67 3.12 -12.42
C TYR A 60 7.46 3.94 -13.70
N ARG A 61 7.33 3.29 -14.87
CA ARG A 61 7.07 3.97 -16.15
C ARG A 61 5.73 4.69 -16.17
N ARG A 62 4.68 4.09 -15.57
CA ARG A 62 3.31 4.65 -15.59
C ARG A 62 3.11 5.80 -14.61
N ARG A 63 3.72 5.74 -13.42
CA ARG A 63 3.47 6.68 -12.31
C ARG A 63 4.66 7.58 -11.98
N GLY A 64 5.82 7.28 -12.55
CA GLY A 64 7.06 7.99 -12.32
C GLY A 64 7.87 7.43 -11.15
N ARG A 65 8.86 8.22 -10.76
CA ARG A 65 9.88 7.87 -9.76
C ARG A 65 9.42 7.99 -8.31
N LEU A 66 8.21 8.47 -8.06
CA LEU A 66 7.64 8.59 -6.71
C LEU A 66 6.13 8.39 -6.79
N TYR A 67 5.59 7.41 -6.08
CA TYR A 67 4.15 7.22 -6.01
C TYR A 67 3.69 6.49 -4.73
N GLY A 68 2.47 6.79 -4.31
CA GLY A 68 1.79 6.12 -3.21
C GLY A 68 1.29 4.73 -3.59
N SER A 69 1.50 3.78 -2.70
CA SER A 69 1.07 2.39 -2.77
C SER A 69 0.54 1.95 -1.39
N TYR A 70 0.30 0.65 -1.27
CA TYR A 70 -0.08 -0.02 -0.03
C TYR A 70 0.66 -1.34 0.10
N GLU A 71 0.92 -1.77 1.32
CA GLU A 71 1.31 -3.13 1.67
C GLU A 71 0.19 -3.69 2.56
N GLY A 72 -0.71 -4.46 1.95
CA GLY A 72 -1.99 -4.82 2.57
C GLY A 72 -2.80 -3.56 2.92
N PHE A 73 -2.93 -3.28 4.21
CA PHE A 73 -3.64 -2.10 4.72
C PHE A 73 -2.69 -0.97 5.19
N VAL A 74 -1.40 -1.08 4.92
CA VAL A 74 -0.39 -0.09 5.32
C VAL A 74 -0.06 0.84 4.14
N PRO A 75 -0.36 2.15 4.20
CA PRO A 75 0.05 3.08 3.16
C PRO A 75 1.57 3.13 3.02
N THR A 76 2.08 3.00 1.80
CA THR A 76 3.51 2.87 1.53
C THR A 76 3.92 3.81 0.40
N LEU A 77 5.07 4.48 0.53
CA LEU A 77 5.62 5.33 -0.51
C LEU A 77 6.66 4.56 -1.34
N VAL A 78 6.44 4.44 -2.65
CA VAL A 78 7.41 3.81 -3.55
C VAL A 78 8.34 4.88 -4.10
N ILE A 79 9.64 4.67 -3.93
CA ILE A 79 10.70 5.64 -4.25
C ILE A 79 11.66 5.01 -5.25
N GLY A 80 11.83 5.66 -6.40
CA GLY A 80 12.80 5.33 -7.43
C GLY A 80 13.77 6.47 -7.74
N ASP A 81 13.82 7.51 -6.91
CA ASP A 81 14.78 8.61 -7.05
C ASP A 81 16.10 8.27 -6.32
N PRO A 82 17.25 8.20 -7.01
CA PRO A 82 18.51 7.80 -6.39
C PRO A 82 18.99 8.71 -5.25
N LEU A 83 18.66 10.01 -5.29
CA LEU A 83 19.09 10.95 -4.24
C LEU A 83 18.28 10.71 -2.96
N LEU A 84 16.98 10.49 -3.09
CA LEU A 84 16.13 10.12 -1.94
C LEU A 84 16.51 8.75 -1.39
N LEU A 85 16.81 7.77 -2.25
CA LEU A 85 17.26 6.46 -1.80
C LEU A 85 18.60 6.55 -1.06
N ARG A 86 19.56 7.37 -1.52
CA ARG A 86 20.80 7.63 -0.78
C ARG A 86 20.50 8.21 0.60
N ASP A 87 19.61 9.20 0.66
CA ASP A 87 19.31 9.86 1.92
C ASP A 87 18.63 8.87 2.90
N ILE A 88 17.68 8.05 2.45
CA ILE A 88 17.02 7.00 3.24
C ILE A 88 17.98 5.89 3.68
N TYR A 89 18.76 5.33 2.75
CA TYR A 89 19.59 4.15 3.03
C TYR A 89 20.95 4.48 3.68
N VAL A 90 21.39 5.74 3.63
CA VAL A 90 22.71 6.13 4.14
C VAL A 90 22.62 7.19 5.22
N LYS A 91 22.03 8.36 4.93
CA LYS A 91 22.04 9.49 5.86
C LYS A 91 21.08 9.26 7.03
N ASP A 92 19.86 8.83 6.72
CA ASP A 92 18.75 8.70 7.65
C ASP A 92 18.45 7.24 7.99
N PHE A 93 19.40 6.32 7.75
CA PHE A 93 19.22 4.88 7.95
C PHE A 93 18.68 4.52 9.34
N LYS A 94 19.07 5.27 10.38
CA LYS A 94 18.58 5.07 11.76
C LYS A 94 17.06 5.19 11.87
N SER A 95 16.46 6.06 11.06
CA SER A 95 15.01 6.28 10.98
C SER A 95 14.29 5.21 10.13
N PHE A 96 15.03 4.46 9.32
CA PHE A 96 14.52 3.44 8.38
C PHE A 96 15.21 2.08 8.60
N SER A 97 15.47 1.72 9.86
CA SER A 97 16.21 0.51 10.22
C SER A 97 15.39 -0.77 10.04
N ASP A 98 14.07 -0.67 10.17
CA ASP A 98 13.15 -1.78 9.94
C ASP A 98 12.90 -2.04 8.45
N ARG A 99 12.81 -3.32 8.08
CA ARG A 99 12.68 -3.75 6.68
C ARG A 99 11.24 -3.95 6.23
N ILE A 100 10.33 -4.28 7.14
CA ILE A 100 8.92 -4.56 6.86
C ILE A 100 8.09 -3.91 7.96
N ALA A 101 6.93 -3.36 7.61
CA ALA A 101 6.03 -2.72 8.58
C ALA A 101 5.63 -3.66 9.73
N SER A 102 5.52 -4.98 9.50
CA SER A 102 5.25 -5.97 10.54
C SER A 102 6.28 -5.96 11.66
N ASN A 103 7.56 -5.75 11.32
CA ASN A 103 8.66 -5.68 12.29
C ASN A 103 8.51 -4.46 13.21
N ALA A 104 7.97 -3.36 12.69
CA ALA A 104 7.73 -2.15 13.45
C ALA A 104 6.46 -2.22 14.32
N THR A 105 5.49 -3.07 13.97
CA THR A 105 4.22 -3.22 14.72
C THR A 105 4.22 -4.38 15.73
N GLY A 106 5.27 -5.21 15.76
CA GLY A 106 5.40 -6.30 16.74
C GLY A 106 4.42 -7.46 16.56
N ASN A 107 3.95 -7.68 15.32
CA ASN A 107 3.02 -8.76 14.95
C ASN A 107 3.75 -9.88 14.22
#